data_AF-A0A1T5IH68-F1
#
_entry.id   AF-A0A1T5IH68-F1
#
_cell.length_a   1.000
_cell.length_b   1.000
_cell.length_c   1.000
_cell.angle_alpha   90.00
_cell.angle_beta   90.00
_cell.angle_gamma   90.00
#
_symmetry.space_group_name_H-M   'P 1'
#
loop_
_entity.id
_entity.type
_entity.pdbx_description
1 polymer ?
#
loop_
_entity_poly.entity_id
_entity_poly.type
_entity_poly.pdbx_seq_one_letter_code
_entity_poly.pdbx_strand_id
1 'polypeptide(L)' 'MSVSTIGLFTGLLLAIAAILGGFWGFVLAVVLGGVGWIVAAQIEGRIDLGAAFRGRRHV' A
#
# COMPACT_ATOMS: atom_id res chain seq x y z
N MET A 1 15.25 3.26 5.79
CA MET A 1 14.71 4.64 5.94
C MET A 1 14.12 4.77 7.33
N SER A 2 14.26 5.92 8.00
CA SER A 2 13.66 6.10 9.34
C SER A 2 12.13 6.23 9.23
N VAL A 3 11.42 5.82 10.29
CA VAL A 3 9.95 5.93 10.35
C VAL A 3 9.50 7.37 10.15
N SER A 4 10.25 8.34 10.66
CA SER A 4 9.99 9.76 10.48
C SER A 4 10.05 10.20 9.01
N THR A 5 11.06 9.73 8.26
CA THR A 5 11.17 10.02 6.82
C THR A 5 10.02 9.40 6.03
N ILE A 6 9.63 8.18 6.37
CA ILE A 6 8.48 7.51 5.74
C ILE A 6 7.20 8.31 6.01
N GLY A 7 6.95 8.71 7.26
CA GLY A 7 5.78 9.53 7.62
C GLY A 7 5.73 10.86 6.89
N LEU A 8 6.88 11.55 6.76
CA LEU A 8 6.98 12.81 6.01
C LEU A 8 6.54 12.63 4.55
N PHE A 9 7.09 11.64 3.85
CA PHE A 9 6.76 11.40 2.44
C PHE A 9 5.32 10.93 2.26
N THR A 10 4.84 10.02 3.11
CA THR A 10 3.45 9.57 3.07
C THR A 10 2.48 10.74 3.21
N GLY A 11 2.69 11.61 4.20
CA GLY A 11 1.85 12.79 4.42
C GLY A 11 1.91 13.81 3.28
N LEU A 12 3.12 14.08 2.75
CA LEU A 12 3.30 15.00 1.62
C LEU A 12 2.57 14.50 0.36
N LEU A 13 2.70 13.21 0.04
CA LEU A 13 2.04 12.61 -1.12
C LEU A 13 0.52 12.62 -0.98
N LEU A 14 0.00 12.30 0.21
CA LEU A 14 -1.44 12.37 0.52
C LEU A 14 -1.98 13.81 0.37
N ALA A 15 -1.23 14.82 0.83
CA ALA A 15 -1.62 16.21 0.68
C ALA A 15 -1.66 16.64 -0.79
N ILE A 16 -0.65 16.28 -1.58
CA ILE A 16 -0.61 16.56 -3.02
C ILE A 16 -1.80 15.90 -3.73
N ALA A 17 -2.10 14.64 -3.42
CA ALA A 17 -3.23 13.93 -3.99
C ALA A 17 -4.57 14.62 -3.67
N ALA A 18 -4.75 15.10 -2.43
CA ALA A 18 -5.92 15.85 -2.02
C ALA A 18 -6.04 17.21 -2.72
N ILE A 19 -4.94 17.94 -2.91
CA ILE A 19 -4.94 19.26 -3.57
C ILE A 19 -5.23 19.13 -5.07
N LEU A 20 -4.53 18.23 -5.78
CA LEU A 20 -4.68 18.09 -7.23
C LEU A 20 -5.98 17.37 -7.63
N GLY A 21 -6.41 16.41 -6.81
CA GLY A 21 -7.52 15.52 -7.15
C GLY A 21 -8.84 15.85 -6.45
N GLY A 22 -8.83 16.74 -5.46
CA GLY A 22 -9.94 16.91 -4.54
C GLY A 22 -10.25 15.62 -3.76
N PHE A 23 -11.48 15.50 -3.25
CA PHE A 23 -11.89 14.33 -2.47
C PHE A 23 -11.81 13.02 -3.27
N TRP A 24 -12.34 13.01 -4.51
CA TRP A 24 -12.37 11.78 -5.32
C TRP A 24 -10.99 11.38 -5.83
N GLY A 25 -10.14 12.34 -6.21
CA GLY A 25 -8.77 12.03 -6.60
C GLY A 25 -7.91 11.57 -5.42
N PHE A 26 -8.16 12.07 -4.21
CA PHE A 26 -7.54 11.54 -2.99
C PHE A 26 -7.93 10.07 -2.75
N VAL A 27 -9.22 9.75 -2.80
CA VAL A 27 -9.70 8.38 -2.62
C VAL A 27 -9.08 7.46 -3.68
N LEU A 28 -9.06 7.89 -4.94
CA LEU A 28 -8.47 7.13 -6.04
C LEU A 28 -6.96 6.92 -5.83
N ALA A 29 -6.23 7.93 -5.35
CA ALA A 29 -4.80 7.81 -5.04
C ALA A 29 -4.53 6.82 -3.90
N VAL A 30 -5.34 6.83 -2.84
CA VAL A 30 -5.24 5.86 -1.73
C VAL A 30 -5.51 4.45 -2.23
N VAL A 31 -6.56 4.26 -3.05
CA VAL A 31 -6.91 2.96 -3.61
C VAL A 31 -5.80 2.44 -4.53
N LEU A 32 -5.34 3.23 -5.51
CA LEU A 32 -4.26 2.82 -6.41
C LEU A 32 -2.95 2.58 -5.66
N GLY A 33 -2.59 3.46 -4.72
CA GLY A 33 -1.39 3.30 -3.90
C GLY A 33 -1.43 2.03 -3.06
N GLY A 34 -2.59 1.73 -2.46
CA GLY A 34 -2.82 0.48 -1.72
C GLY A 34 -2.72 -0.76 -2.62
N VAL A 35 -3.35 -0.74 -3.79
CA VAL A 35 -3.27 -1.85 -4.76
C VAL A 35 -1.83 -2.06 -5.23
N GLY A 36 -1.12 -0.99 -5.60
CA GLY A 36 0.28 -1.06 -5.99
C GLY A 36 1.17 -1.62 -4.89
N TRP A 37 0.94 -1.22 -3.63
CA TRP A 37 1.65 -1.77 -2.47
C TRP A 37 1.39 -3.26 -2.29
N ILE A 38 0.14 -3.72 -2.41
CA ILE A 38 -0.22 -5.14 -2.31
C ILE A 38 0.48 -5.94 -3.40
N VAL A 39 0.45 -5.47 -4.65
CA VAL A 39 1.10 -6.14 -5.79
C VAL A 39 2.62 -6.20 -5.60
N ALA A 40 3.26 -5.11 -5.18
CA ALA A 40 4.68 -5.09 -4.89
C ALA A 40 5.04 -6.06 -3.75
N ALA A 41 4.22 -6.09 -2.69
CA ALA A 41 4.42 -6.98 -1.55
C ALA A 41 4.21 -8.47 -1.89
N GLN A 42 3.38 -8.79 -2.90
CA GLN A 42 3.29 -10.13 -3.50
C GLN A 42 4.59 -10.52 -4.20
N ILE A 43 5.10 -9.64 -5.07
CA ILE A 43 6.30 -9.91 -5.88
C ILE A 43 7.53 -10.06 -4.99
N GLU A 44 7.63 -9.27 -3.91
CA GLU A 44 8.72 -9.38 -2.93
C GLU A 44 8.67 -10.67 -2.09
N GLY A 45 7.61 -11.48 -2.19
CA GLY A 45 7.44 -12.69 -1.38
C GLY A 45 7.21 -12.42 0.12
N ARG A 46 7.06 -11.15 0.54
CA ARG A 46 6.72 -10.78 1.92
C ARG A 46 5.29 -11.18 2.28
N ILE A 47 4.39 -11.09 1.31
CA ILE A 47 3.03 -11.59 1.42
C ILE A 47 2.94 -12.79 0.48
N ASP A 48 3.38 -13.94 0.94
CA ASP A 48 3.21 -15.18 0.21
C ASP A 48 1.75 -15.62 0.35
N LEU A 49 0.85 -15.12 -0.52
CA LEU A 49 -0.56 -15.55 -0.53
C LEU A 49 -0.67 -17.06 -0.75
N GLY A 50 0.32 -17.70 -1.40
CA GLY A 50 0.41 -19.14 -1.58
C GLY A 50 0.64 -19.88 -0.26
N ALA A 51 1.60 -19.43 0.55
CA ALA A 51 1.84 -19.98 1.89
C ALA A 51 0.71 -19.66 2.88
N ALA A 52 0.14 -18.45 2.81
CA ALA A 52 -0.99 -18.05 3.64
C ALA A 52 -2.28 -18.86 3.37
N PHE A 53 -2.49 -19.33 2.13
CA PHE A 53 -3.59 -20.24 1.79
C PHE A 53 -3.27 -21.73 2.05
N ARG A 54 -1.99 -22.14 1.96
CA ARG A 54 -1.57 -23.54 2.14
C ARG A 54 -1.31 -23.92 3.60
N GLY A 55 -1.00 -22.96 4.47
CA GLY A 55 -0.75 -23.18 5.91
C GLY A 55 -1.96 -23.61 6.75
N ARG A 56 -3.18 -23.67 6.18
CA ARG A 56 -4.38 -24.20 6.86
C ARG A 56 -4.65 -25.69 6.59
N ARG A 57 -3.76 -26.41 5.89
CA ARG A 57 -3.86 -27.87 5.68
C ARG A 57 -3.02 -28.68 6.67
N HIS A 58 -3.02 -28.29 7.94
CA HIS A 58 -2.70 -29.24 9.02
C HIS A 58 -4.00 -29.93 9.45
N VAL A 59 -4.41 -30.96 8.70
CA VAL A 59 -5.23 -32.09 9.16
C VAL A 59 -4.83 -33.34 8.40
#